data_AF-A0A526TXG9-F1
#
_entry.id   AF-A0A526TXG9-F1
#
_cell.length_a   1.000
_cell.length_b   1.000
_cell.length_c   1.000
_cell.angle_alpha   90.00
_cell.angle_beta   90.00
_cell.angle_gamma   90.00
#
_symmetry.space_group_name_H-M   'P 1'
#
loop_
_entity.id
_entity.type
_entity.pdbx_description
1 polymer ?
#
loop_
_entity_poly.entity_id
_entity_poly.type
_entity_poly.pdbx_seq_one_letter_code
_entity_poly.pdbx_strand_id
1 'polypeptide(L)'
;WRAEQTAALPAFTPPEILEADLSGLLLDCAAFGVADPAGLAFLDPPPVPALNEARGLLRALDAIDDMGRLTDAGAAMRKLALPVRLAHMVAEAT
;
A
#
# COMPACT_ATOMS: atom_id res chain seq x y z
N TRP A 1 -36.79 -4.66 -4.53
CA TRP A 1 -35.93 -3.49 -4.28
C TRP A 1 -36.78 -2.23 -4.48
N ARG A 2 -36.79 -1.26 -3.55
CA ARG A 2 -37.60 -0.03 -3.68
C ARG A 2 -36.75 1.12 -4.21
N ALA A 3 -37.28 1.91 -5.14
CA ALA A 3 -36.57 3.02 -5.80
C ALA A 3 -35.97 4.07 -4.84
N GLU A 4 -36.60 4.28 -3.68
CA GLU A 4 -36.10 5.21 -2.65
C GLU A 4 -34.78 4.76 -2.01
N GLN A 5 -34.50 3.45 -1.99
CA GLN A 5 -33.28 2.89 -1.38
C GLN A 5 -32.04 3.06 -2.28
N THR A 6 -32.22 3.45 -3.54
CA THR A 6 -31.15 3.58 -4.55
C THR A 6 -30.75 5.04 -4.77
N ALA A 7 -31.61 6.00 -4.41
CA ALA A 7 -31.44 7.41 -4.76
C ALA A 7 -30.20 8.08 -4.13
N ALA A 8 -29.65 7.51 -3.05
CA ALA A 8 -28.48 8.01 -2.34
C ALA A 8 -27.18 7.23 -2.63
N LEU A 9 -27.24 6.19 -3.49
CA LEU A 9 -26.04 5.44 -3.83
C LEU A 9 -25.17 6.28 -4.78
N PRO A 10 -23.84 6.30 -4.56
CA PRO A 10 -22.94 6.93 -5.52
C PRO A 10 -23.09 6.24 -6.89
N ALA A 11 -22.98 7.02 -7.96
CA ALA A 11 -23.14 6.53 -9.32
C ALA A 11 -22.09 5.48 -9.70
N PHE A 12 -20.93 5.50 -9.02
CA PHE A 12 -19.83 4.56 -9.21
C PHE A 12 -19.21 4.22 -7.85
N THR A 13 -18.60 3.05 -7.77
CA THR A 13 -17.74 2.68 -6.66
C THR A 13 -16.50 3.60 -6.66
N PRO A 14 -16.10 4.16 -5.50
CA PRO A 14 -14.86 4.91 -5.40
C PRO A 14 -13.64 4.07 -5.83
N PRO A 15 -12.61 4.70 -6.42
CA PRO A 15 -11.35 4.02 -6.72
C PRO A 15 -10.72 3.42 -5.45
N GLU A 16 -10.32 2.14 -5.51
CA GLU A 16 -9.72 1.43 -4.37
C GLU A 16 -8.49 2.15 -3.79
N ILE A 17 -7.69 2.81 -4.65
CA ILE A 17 -6.51 3.57 -4.23
C ILE A 17 -6.82 4.71 -3.24
N LEU A 18 -8.08 5.16 -3.19
CA LEU A 18 -8.54 6.20 -2.26
C LEU A 18 -9.01 5.65 -0.91
N GLU A 19 -9.29 4.34 -0.82
CA GLU A 19 -9.92 3.72 0.35
C GLU A 19 -9.07 2.61 1.00
N ALA A 20 -8.17 1.99 0.23
CA ALA A 20 -7.37 0.85 0.67
C ALA A 20 -6.09 1.24 1.42
N ASP A 21 -5.56 0.29 2.19
CA ASP A 21 -4.21 0.37 2.74
C ASP A 21 -3.17 0.30 1.60
N LEU A 22 -2.31 1.32 1.52
CA LEU A 22 -1.30 1.47 0.47
C LEU A 22 0.04 0.81 0.81
N SER A 23 0.14 0.09 1.93
CA SER A 23 1.38 -0.56 2.36
C SER A 23 1.93 -1.57 1.35
N GLY A 24 1.05 -2.38 0.74
CA GLY A 24 1.44 -3.31 -0.32
C GLY A 24 1.91 -2.57 -1.59
N LEU A 25 1.16 -1.57 -2.03
CA LEU A 25 1.52 -0.73 -3.17
C LEU A 25 2.90 -0.07 -2.98
N LEU A 26 3.16 0.48 -1.79
CA LEU A 26 4.41 1.15 -1.48
C LEU A 26 5.59 0.16 -1.44
N LEU A 27 5.38 -1.07 -0.94
CA LEU A 27 6.40 -2.12 -0.96
C LEU A 27 6.77 -2.52 -2.40
N ASP A 28 5.78 -2.64 -3.29
CA ASP A 28 6.01 -2.90 -4.70
C ASP A 28 6.72 -1.73 -5.39
N CYS A 29 6.33 -0.50 -5.09
CA CYS A 29 7.01 0.70 -5.61
C CYS A 29 8.49 0.74 -5.19
N ALA A 30 8.79 0.50 -3.91
CA ALA A 30 10.16 0.42 -3.41
C ALA A 30 10.97 -0.68 -4.12
N ALA A 31 10.36 -1.83 -4.40
CA ALA A 31 10.99 -2.91 -5.16
C ALA A 31 11.27 -2.55 -6.62
N PHE A 32 10.46 -1.70 -7.23
CA PHE A 32 10.71 -1.14 -8.56
C PHE A 32 11.66 0.07 -8.56
N GLY A 33 12.21 0.46 -7.40
CA GLY A 33 13.11 1.60 -7.27
C GLY A 33 12.39 2.97 -7.23
N VAL A 34 11.08 2.96 -7.00
CA VAL A 34 10.25 4.18 -6.85
C VAL A 34 10.09 4.48 -5.37
N ALA A 35 10.85 5.46 -4.88
CA ALA A 35 10.80 5.88 -3.47
C ALA A 35 9.54 6.70 -3.13
N ASP A 36 8.96 7.41 -4.11
CA ASP A 36 7.74 8.20 -3.94
C ASP A 36 6.71 7.87 -5.02
N PRO A 37 5.66 7.08 -4.69
CA PRO A 37 4.59 6.76 -5.63
C PRO A 37 3.81 7.97 -6.12
N ALA A 38 3.81 9.10 -5.39
CA ALA A 38 3.08 10.30 -5.82
C ALA A 38 3.64 10.91 -7.12
N GLY A 39 4.87 10.54 -7.52
CA GLY A 39 5.46 10.92 -8.80
C GLY A 39 5.01 10.08 -10.00
N LEU A 40 4.21 9.03 -9.79
CA LEU A 40 3.68 8.19 -10.86
C LEU A 40 2.38 8.74 -11.43
N ALA A 41 2.10 8.41 -12.69
CA ALA A 41 0.89 8.84 -13.41
C ALA A 41 -0.32 7.95 -13.09
N PHE A 42 -0.82 8.00 -11.86
CA PHE A 42 -2.08 7.33 -11.48
C PHE A 42 -3.30 8.04 -12.06
N LEU A 43 -4.37 7.29 -12.35
CA LEU A 43 -5.66 7.86 -12.77
C LEU A 43 -6.24 8.77 -11.68
N ASP A 44 -6.27 8.25 -10.46
CA ASP A 44 -6.56 9.00 -9.24
C ASP A 44 -5.31 8.92 -8.35
N PRO A 45 -4.72 10.05 -7.95
CA PRO A 45 -3.50 10.03 -7.18
C PRO A 45 -3.73 9.42 -5.78
N PRO A 46 -2.76 8.64 -5.26
CA PRO A 46 -2.87 8.07 -3.93
C PRO A 46 -2.97 9.17 -2.85
N PRO A 47 -3.86 9.03 -1.84
CA PRO A 47 -3.97 10.01 -0.78
C PRO A 47 -2.66 10.13 0.02
N VAL A 48 -2.18 11.36 0.19
CA VAL A 48 -0.94 11.65 0.96
C VAL A 48 -0.97 11.08 2.39
N PRO A 49 -2.09 11.18 3.16
CA PRO A 49 -2.15 10.58 4.49
C PRO A 49 -1.95 9.05 4.46
N ALA A 50 -2.61 8.35 3.54
CA ALA A 50 -2.49 6.89 3.39
C ALA A 50 -1.06 6.47 2.97
N LEU A 51 -0.42 7.23 2.07
CA LEU A 51 0.99 6.99 1.71
C LEU A 51 1.94 7.18 2.90
N ASN A 52 1.68 8.18 3.75
CA ASN A 52 2.50 8.44 4.93
C ASN A 52 2.33 7.33 5.98
N GLU A 53 1.11 6.85 6.19
CA GLU A 53 0.83 5.72 7.07
C GLU A 53 1.49 4.42 6.57
N ALA A 54 1.36 4.12 5.28
CA ALA A 54 2.03 3.00 4.63
C ALA A 54 3.55 3.06 4.81
N ARG A 55 4.16 4.24 4.63
CA ARG A 55 5.61 4.45 4.80
C ARG A 55 6.06 4.28 6.24
N GLY A 56 5.28 4.82 7.19
CA GLY A 56 5.54 4.63 8.61
C GLY A 56 5.49 3.15 9.00
N LEU A 57 4.50 2.41 8.47
CA LEU A 57 4.39 0.97 8.68
C LEU A 57 5.58 0.22 8.10
N LEU A 58 5.94 0.44 6.83
CA LEU A 58 7.04 -0.29 6.21
C LEU A 58 8.40 -0.02 6.87
N ARG A 59 8.63 1.21 7.36
CA ARG A 59 9.83 1.51 8.18
C ARG A 59 9.80 0.79 9.52
N ALA A 60 8.64 0.74 10.18
CA ALA A 60 8.50 0.03 11.46
C ALA A 60 8.67 -1.49 11.34
N LEU A 61 8.48 -2.04 10.14
CA LEU A 61 8.69 -3.44 9.80
C LEU A 61 10.07 -3.69 9.15
N ASP A 62 10.97 -2.71 9.18
CA ASP A 62 12.29 -2.77 8.53
C ASP A 62 12.25 -3.20 7.04
N ALA A 63 11.13 -2.96 6.36
CA ALA A 63 10.91 -3.36 4.97
C ALA A 63 11.48 -2.34 3.97
N ILE A 64 11.62 -1.09 4.41
CA ILE A 64 12.26 0.00 3.66
C ILE A 64 13.18 0.81 4.57
N ASP A 65 14.24 1.38 4.00
CA ASP A 65 15.18 2.25 4.71
C ASP A 65 14.67 3.71 4.85
N ASP A 66 15.47 4.57 5.48
CA ASP A 66 15.15 5.99 5.66
C ASP A 66 14.98 6.73 4.33
N MET A 67 15.66 6.27 3.28
CA MET A 67 15.56 6.81 1.92
C MET A 67 14.35 6.25 1.15
N GLY A 68 13.57 5.34 1.74
CA GLY A 68 12.42 4.69 1.10
C GLY A 68 12.81 3.58 0.12
N ARG A 69 14.04 3.05 0.23
CA ARG A 69 14.52 1.95 -0.62
C ARG A 69 14.22 0.61 0.04
N LEU A 70 13.98 -0.41 -0.77
CA LEU A 70 13.69 -1.77 -0.31
C LEU A 70 14.90 -2.36 0.44
N THR A 71 14.66 -2.97 1.60
CA THR A 71 15.67 -3.74 2.36
C THR A 71 15.66 -5.22 1.96
N ASP A 72 16.63 -6.00 2.45
CA ASP A 72 16.61 -7.46 2.27
C ASP A 72 15.40 -8.12 2.95
N ALA A 73 15.00 -7.62 4.13
CA ALA A 73 13.79 -8.06 4.83
C ALA A 73 12.53 -7.74 4.00
N GLY A 74 12.42 -6.51 3.47
CA GLY A 74 11.33 -6.13 2.58
C GLY A 74 11.27 -6.98 1.30
N ALA A 75 12.43 -7.33 0.74
CA ALA A 75 12.52 -8.22 -0.41
C ALA A 75 12.06 -9.65 -0.07
N ALA A 76 12.34 -10.15 1.13
CA ALA A 76 11.83 -11.43 1.60
C ALA A 76 10.30 -11.39 1.81
N MET A 77 9.79 -10.35 2.49
CA MET A 77 8.36 -10.12 2.71
C MET A 77 7.57 -10.12 1.38
N ARG A 78 8.07 -9.39 0.37
CA ARG A 78 7.42 -9.28 -0.93
C ARG A 78 7.24 -10.63 -1.64
N LYS A 79 8.16 -11.57 -1.45
CA LYS A 79 8.08 -12.92 -2.07
C LYS A 79 6.95 -13.77 -1.52
N LEU A 80 6.40 -13.43 -0.35
CA LEU A 80 5.36 -14.21 0.32
C LEU A 80 3.95 -13.96 -0.23
N ALA A 81 3.74 -12.88 -1.00
CA ALA A 81 2.42 -12.49 -1.52
C ALA A 81 1.33 -12.41 -0.44
N LEU A 82 1.71 -11.96 0.77
CA LEU A 82 0.83 -11.77 1.92
C LEU A 82 0.65 -10.27 2.22
N PRO A 83 -0.41 -9.88 2.95
CA PRO A 83 -0.48 -8.56 3.57
C PRO A 83 0.79 -8.27 4.38
N VAL A 84 1.32 -7.05 4.30
CA VAL A 84 2.68 -6.72 4.75
C VAL A 84 2.97 -7.12 6.20
N ARG A 85 2.00 -7.02 7.10
CA ARG A 85 2.15 -7.41 8.51
C ARG A 85 2.31 -8.93 8.67
N LEU A 86 1.57 -9.71 7.89
CA LEU A 86 1.69 -11.17 7.88
C LEU A 86 2.97 -11.62 7.19
N ALA A 87 3.36 -10.93 6.11
CA ALA A 87 4.62 -11.18 5.43
C ALA A 87 5.82 -10.97 6.39
N HIS A 88 5.83 -9.88 7.15
CA HIS A 88 6.85 -9.62 8.16
C HIS A 88 6.88 -10.72 9.24
N MET A 89 5.73 -11.07 9.80
CA MET A 89 5.64 -12.12 10.82
C MET A 89 6.20 -13.47 10.33
N VAL A 90 5.92 -13.84 9.08
CA VAL A 90 6.43 -15.09 8.49
C VAL A 90 7.93 -15.00 8.19
N ALA A 91 8.41 -13.86 7.67
CA ALA A 91 9.81 -13.65 7.36
C ALA A 91 10.72 -13.68 8.62
N GLU A 92 10.23 -13.18 9.76
CA GLU A 92 10.94 -13.24 11.05
C GLU A 92 10.96 -14.64 11.67
N ALA A 93 10.05 -15.53 11.26
CA ALA A 93 9.91 -16.87 11.82
C ALA A 93 10.76 -17.94 11.11
N THR A 94 11.39 -17.59 9.99
CA THR A 94 12.20 -18.50 9.14
C THR A 94 13.69 -18.22 9.27
#